data_AF-A0A434TCX1-F1
#
_entry.id   AF-A0A434TCX1-F1
#
_cell.length_a   1.000
_cell.length_b   1.000
_cell.length_c   1.000
_cell.angle_alpha   90.00
_cell.angle_beta   90.00
_cell.angle_gamma   90.00
#
_symmetry.space_group_name_H-M   'P 1'
#
loop_
_entity.id
_entity.type
_entity.pdbx_description
1 polymer ?
#
loop_
_entity_poly.entity_id
_entity_poly.type
_entity_poly.pdbx_seq_one_letter_code
_entity_poly.pdbx_strand_id
1 'polypeptide(L)' 'PKGLDEWASRVKTWAEGGQPADLPRADPKTDAPVKPRDVFAYFISEGKVRAPFGAMALMKRVAA' A
#
# COMPACT_ATOMS: atom_id res chain seq x y z
N PRO A 1 -2.79 7.53 12.72
CA PRO A 1 -1.68 6.56 13.01
C PRO A 1 -2.03 5.14 12.57
N LYS A 2 -3.06 4.53 13.17
CA LYS A 2 -3.50 3.15 12.88
C LYS A 2 -3.70 2.85 11.39
N GLY A 3 -4.34 3.76 10.66
CA GLY A 3 -4.55 3.58 9.21
C GLY A 3 -3.24 3.48 8.41
N LEU A 4 -2.16 4.18 8.80
CA LEU A 4 -0.88 4.05 8.10
C LEU A 4 -0.17 2.73 8.41
N ASP A 5 -0.39 2.16 9.59
CA ASP A 5 0.15 0.85 9.95
C ASP A 5 -0.55 -0.25 9.15
N GLU A 6 -1.88 -0.16 9.02
CA GLU A 6 -2.67 -1.04 8.13
C GLU A 6 -2.20 -0.93 6.68
N TRP A 7 -2.02 0.30 6.17
CA TRP A 7 -1.48 0.51 4.82
C TRP A 7 -0.05 -0.04 4.66
N ALA A 8 0.81 0.06 5.67
CA ALA A 8 2.14 -0.51 5.63
C ALA A 8 2.10 -2.04 5.51
N SER A 9 1.23 -2.71 6.28
CA SER A 9 1.00 -4.15 6.15
C SER A 9 0.55 -4.52 4.75
N ARG A 10 -0.42 -3.78 4.18
CA ARG A 10 -0.91 -4.02 2.81
C ARG A 10 0.20 -3.88 1.76
N VAL A 11 1.04 -2.85 1.88
CA VAL A 11 2.19 -2.63 0.98
C VAL A 11 3.18 -3.78 1.06
N LYS A 12 3.51 -4.26 2.25
CA LYS A 12 4.40 -5.42 2.44
C LYS A 12 3.80 -6.69 1.82
N THR A 13 2.51 -6.94 2.03
CA THR A 13 1.80 -8.08 1.41
C THR A 13 1.85 -8.04 -0.11
N TRP A 14 1.62 -6.87 -0.73
CA TRP A 14 1.75 -6.75 -2.18
C TRP A 14 3.18 -6.96 -2.66
N ALA A 15 4.18 -6.47 -1.92
CA ALA A 15 5.59 -6.57 -2.29
C ALA A 15 6.08 -8.03 -2.30
N GLU A 16 5.54 -8.88 -1.42
CA GLU A 16 5.77 -10.33 -1.40
C GLU A 16 5.01 -11.08 -2.52
N GLY A 17 4.11 -10.38 -3.22
CA GLY A 17 3.26 -10.93 -4.27
C GLY A 17 1.90 -11.42 -3.80
N GLY A 18 1.60 -11.25 -2.51
CA GLY A 18 0.31 -11.53 -1.92
C GLY A 18 -0.74 -10.46 -2.23
N GLN A 19 -1.92 -10.64 -1.65
CA GLN A 19 -3.06 -9.77 -1.87
C GLN A 19 -3.76 -9.46 -0.53
N PRO A 20 -3.94 -8.18 -0.15
CA PRO A 20 -4.74 -7.81 0.99
C PRO A 20 -6.20 -8.22 0.81
N ALA A 21 -6.80 -8.81 1.85
CA ALA A 21 -8.18 -9.30 1.81
C ALA A 21 -9.24 -8.19 1.93
N ASP A 22 -8.83 -6.99 2.34
CA ASP A 22 -9.71 -5.90 2.76
C ASP A 22 -9.84 -4.77 1.73
N LEU A 23 -9.24 -4.94 0.54
CA LEU A 23 -9.32 -3.96 -0.55
C LEU A 23 -9.96 -4.58 -1.81
N PRO A 24 -10.94 -3.89 -2.43
CA PRO A 24 -11.49 -4.34 -3.70
C PRO A 24 -10.44 -4.24 -4.81
N ARG A 25 -10.35 -5.30 -5.62
CA ARG A 25 -9.46 -5.35 -6.79
C ARG A 25 -10.12 -4.69 -8.00
N ALA A 26 -9.32 -4.03 -8.83
CA ALA A 26 -9.76 -3.53 -10.13
C ALA A 26 -10.19 -4.66 -11.08
N ASP A 27 -9.48 -5.79 -11.02
CA ASP A 27 -9.89 -7.04 -11.67
C ASP A 27 -10.00 -8.16 -10.61
N PRO A 28 -11.22 -8.50 -10.15
CA PRO A 28 -11.42 -9.54 -9.17
C PRO A 28 -11.38 -10.96 -9.76
N LYS A 29 -11.29 -11.13 -11.09
CA LYS A 29 -11.33 -12.45 -11.75
C LYS A 29 -9.95 -13.02 -12.05
N THR A 30 -8.92 -12.18 -12.05
CA THR A 30 -7.56 -12.57 -12.43
C THR A 30 -6.65 -12.60 -11.21
N ASP A 31 -6.04 -13.76 -10.95
CA ASP A 31 -5.01 -13.89 -9.92
C ASP A 31 -3.62 -13.67 -10.50
N ALA A 32 -2.87 -12.75 -9.88
CA ALA A 32 -1.48 -12.52 -10.22
C ALA A 32 -0.57 -13.61 -9.61
N PRO A 33 0.52 -14.02 -10.28
CA PRO A 33 1.49 -14.96 -9.70
C PRO A 33 2.04 -14.48 -8.36
N VAL A 34 2.14 -15.37 -7.37
CA VAL A 34 2.73 -15.07 -6.07
C VAL A 34 4.25 -15.04 -6.20
N LYS A 35 4.77 -13.85 -6.51
CA LYS A 35 6.21 -13.56 -6.58
C LYS A 35 6.48 -12.12 -6.13
N PRO A 36 7.68 -11.83 -5.61
CA PRO A 36 8.07 -10.48 -5.24
C PRO A 36 7.92 -9.49 -6.40
N ARG A 37 7.47 -8.27 -6.09
CA ARG A 37 7.23 -7.21 -7.06
C ARG A 37 7.41 -5.83 -6.44
N ASP A 38 7.71 -4.84 -7.28
CA ASP A 38 7.76 -3.45 -6.84
C ASP A 38 6.35 -2.90 -6.61
N VAL A 39 6.19 -2.16 -5.50
CA VAL A 39 4.92 -1.56 -5.10
C VAL A 39 5.09 -0.05 -5.00
N PHE A 40 4.27 0.68 -5.76
CA PHE A 40 4.25 2.14 -5.77
C PHE A 40 2.92 2.62 -5.19
N ALA A 41 2.97 3.37 -4.08
CA ALA A 41 1.79 3.91 -3.40
C ALA A 41 1.73 5.44 -3.56
N TYR A 42 0.60 5.95 -4.04
CA TYR A 42 0.38 7.38 -4.31
C TYR A 42 -0.65 7.97 -3.35
N PHE A 43 -0.34 9.13 -2.77
CA PHE A 43 -1.25 9.88 -1.88
C PHE A 43 -1.88 11.03 -2.67
N ILE A 44 -3.13 10.85 -3.10
CA ILE A 44 -3.83 11.77 -4.02
C ILE A 44 -5.11 12.41 -3.45
N SER A 45 -5.43 12.17 -2.16
CA SER A 45 -6.59 12.78 -1.49
C SER A 45 -6.46 14.31 -1.36
N GLU A 46 -7.58 15.04 -1.33
CA GLU A 46 -7.73 16.51 -1.44
C GLU A 46 -7.01 17.41 -0.40
N GLY A 47 -6.06 16.87 0.38
CA GLY A 47 -5.13 17.64 1.20
C GLY A 47 -3.74 17.70 0.56
N LYS A 48 -3.55 18.47 -0.52
CA LYS A 48 -2.23 18.59 -1.22
C LYS A 48 -1.07 18.90 -0.26
N VAL A 49 -1.32 19.74 0.75
CA VAL A 49 -0.33 20.09 1.78
C VAL A 49 0.01 18.90 2.69
N ARG A 50 -0.92 17.96 2.89
CA ARG A 50 -0.80 16.81 3.80
C ARG A 50 -0.28 15.54 3.11
N ALA A 51 -0.42 15.43 1.79
CA ALA A 51 0.01 14.26 1.03
C ALA A 51 1.50 13.90 1.21
N PRO A 52 2.46 14.85 1.17
CA PRO A 52 3.88 14.54 1.40
C PRO A 52 4.14 13.96 2.79
N PHE A 53 3.50 14.51 3.83
CA PHE A 53 3.66 14.03 5.20
C PHE A 53 3.10 12.60 5.37
N GLY A 54 1.97 12.29 4.70
CA GLY A 54 1.41 10.94 4.67
C GLY A 54 2.36 9.93 4.01
N ALA A 55 2.92 10.29 2.85
CA ALA A 55 3.87 9.45 2.13
C ALA A 55 5.14 9.20 2.96
N MET A 56 5.76 10.24 3.52
CA MET A 56 6.93 10.10 4.40
C MET A 56 6.64 9.24 5.63
N ALA A 57 5.46 9.39 6.23
CA ALA A 57 5.06 8.60 7.38
C ALA A 57 4.82 7.12 7.01
N LEU A 58 4.31 6.81 5.82
CA LEU A 58 4.21 5.45 5.31
C LEU A 58 5.58 4.85 4.99
N MET A 59 6.45 5.60 4.32
CA MET A 59 7.83 5.17 3.99
C MET A 59 8.59 4.72 5.25
N LYS A 60 8.51 5.50 6.34
CA LYS A 60 9.14 5.14 7.62
C LYS A 60 8.64 3.82 8.21
N ARG A 61 7.38 3.45 7.96
CA ARG A 61 6.76 2.21 8.48
C ARG A 61 7.07 0.99 7.62
N VAL A 62 7.24 1.20 6.32
CA VAL A 62 7.60 0.13 5.38
C VAL A 62 9.08 -0.22 5.49
N ALA A 63 9.94 0.78 5.74
CA ALA A 63 11.38 0.59 5.92
C ALA A 63 11.80 0.08 7.32
N ALA A 64 10.86 0.02 8.27
CA ALA A 64 11.03 -0.58 9.59
C ALA A 64 10.63 -2.06 9.55
#